data_AF-A0A3N5X555-F1
#
_entry.id   AF-A0A3N5X555-F1
#
_cell.length_a   1.000
_cell.length_b   1.000
_cell.length_c   1.000
_cell.angle_alpha   90.00
_cell.angle_beta   90.00
_cell.angle_gamma   90.00
#
_symmetry.space_group_name_H-M   'P 1'
#
loop_
_entity.id
_entity.type
_entity.pdbx_description
1 polymer ?
#
loop_
_entity_poly.entity_id
_entity_poly.type
_entity_poly.pdbx_seq_one_letter_code
_entity_poly.pdbx_strand_id
1 'polypeptide(L)'
;MKQFIPNVTESDVERIVRRDFPNEQVEKILATIQQVDVREKPRVILACLKIANGNIERLRNELSNASGYYREIISEAEYPYYSKKYFKIDKLSEDERNKIIEKDRDQYLKWISRI
;
A
#
# COMPACT_ATOMS: atom_id res chain seq x y z
N MET A 1 2.40 21.37 -4.72
CA MET A 1 2.62 20.39 -3.63
C MET A 1 2.79 19.01 -4.27
N LYS A 2 3.89 18.28 -4.01
CA LYS A 2 4.17 17.01 -4.67
C LYS A 2 4.01 15.87 -3.67
N GLN A 3 2.94 15.09 -3.79
CA GLN A 3 2.75 13.89 -2.95
C GLN A 3 3.86 12.87 -3.25
N PHE A 4 4.29 12.17 -2.21
CA PHE A 4 5.26 11.08 -2.33
C PHE A 4 4.64 9.92 -3.10
N ILE A 5 5.33 9.44 -4.13
CA ILE A 5 4.96 8.22 -4.87
C ILE A 5 6.14 7.27 -4.70
N PRO A 6 5.93 6.06 -4.12
CA PRO A 6 7.01 5.12 -3.93
C PRO A 6 7.46 4.54 -5.28
N ASN A 7 8.77 4.44 -5.47
CA ASN A 7 9.36 3.73 -6.59
C ASN A 7 9.63 2.29 -6.16
N VAL A 8 8.86 1.34 -6.68
CA VAL A 8 8.80 -0.04 -6.18
C VAL A 8 8.82 -1.06 -7.32
N THR A 9 9.35 -2.24 -7.03
CA THR A 9 9.60 -3.31 -7.99
C THR A 9 8.86 -4.60 -7.64
N GLU A 10 8.86 -5.57 -8.55
CA GLU A 10 8.36 -6.93 -8.25
C GLU A 10 9.19 -7.62 -7.15
N SER A 11 10.49 -7.36 -7.09
CA SER A 11 11.35 -7.87 -6.01
C SER A 11 10.96 -7.33 -4.64
N ASP A 12 10.45 -6.09 -4.57
CA ASP A 12 9.87 -5.57 -3.33
C ASP A 12 8.62 -6.36 -2.93
N VAL A 13 7.73 -6.66 -3.89
CA VAL A 13 6.55 -7.50 -3.62
C VAL A 13 6.97 -8.84 -3.03
N GLU A 14 7.89 -9.56 -3.69
CA GLU A 14 8.34 -10.87 -3.22
C GLU A 14 8.95 -10.79 -1.81
N ARG A 15 9.82 -9.80 -1.58
CA ARG A 15 10.43 -9.58 -0.27
C ARG A 15 9.39 -9.36 0.82
N ILE A 16 8.36 -8.55 0.57
CA ILE A 16 7.30 -8.27 1.55
C ILE A 16 6.43 -9.52 1.79
N VAL A 17 6.12 -10.30 0.75
CA VAL A 17 5.37 -11.55 0.92
C VAL A 17 6.13 -12.53 1.81
N ARG A 18 7.43 -12.73 1.56
CA ARG A 18 8.29 -13.61 2.37
C ARG A 18 8.45 -13.12 3.81
N ARG A 19 8.47 -11.80 4.02
CA ARG A 19 8.62 -11.18 5.35
C ARG A 19 7.34 -11.30 6.20
N ASP A 20 6.18 -11.04 5.60
CA ASP A 20 4.94 -10.81 6.34
C ASP A 20 4.02 -12.05 6.43
N PHE A 21 4.30 -13.11 5.66
CA PHE A 21 3.45 -14.29 5.59
C PHE A 21 4.22 -15.58 5.87
N PRO A 22 3.56 -16.64 6.38
CA PRO A 22 4.19 -17.94 6.61
C PRO A 22 4.76 -18.54 5.33
N ASN A 23 5.94 -19.19 5.44
CA ASN A 23 6.68 -19.75 4.31
C ASN A 23 5.83 -20.71 3.46
N GLU A 24 4.96 -21.49 4.09
CA GLU A 24 4.07 -22.44 3.43
C GLU A 24 2.99 -21.78 2.57
N GLN A 25 2.72 -20.48 2.76
CA GLN A 25 1.76 -19.71 1.96
C GLN A 25 2.41 -18.86 0.86
N VAL A 26 3.73 -18.64 0.92
CA VAL A 26 4.43 -17.70 0.03
C VAL A 26 4.18 -18.00 -1.44
N GLU A 27 4.41 -19.24 -1.88
CA GLU A 27 4.26 -19.62 -3.29
C GLU A 27 2.81 -19.47 -3.76
N LYS A 28 1.84 -19.80 -2.90
CA LYS A 28 0.41 -19.64 -3.19
C LYS A 28 0.02 -18.17 -3.31
N ILE A 29 0.55 -17.31 -2.44
CA ILE A 29 0.31 -15.86 -2.49
C ILE A 29 0.92 -15.28 -3.78
N LEU A 30 2.16 -15.61 -4.11
CA LEU A 30 2.82 -15.14 -5.32
C LEU A 30 2.07 -15.57 -6.59
N ALA A 31 1.62 -16.82 -6.65
CA ALA A 31 0.78 -17.30 -7.75
C ALA A 31 -0.55 -16.53 -7.86
N THR A 32 -1.17 -16.18 -6.74
CA THR A 32 -2.40 -15.36 -6.72
C THR A 32 -2.12 -13.95 -7.23
N ILE A 33 -1.03 -13.33 -6.78
CA ILE A 33 -0.59 -11.99 -7.22
C ILE A 33 -0.32 -11.96 -8.73
N GLN A 34 0.26 -13.03 -9.30
CA GLN A 34 0.50 -13.12 -10.75
C GLN A 34 -0.80 -13.02 -11.56
N GLN A 35 -1.91 -13.55 -11.05
CA GLN A 35 -3.21 -13.52 -11.72
C GLN A 35 -3.93 -12.16 -11.63
N VAL A 36 -3.52 -11.27 -10.73
CA VAL A 36 -4.13 -9.94 -10.59
C VAL A 36 -3.73 -9.05 -11.77
N ASP A 37 -4.72 -8.61 -12.54
CA ASP A 37 -4.53 -7.67 -13.65
C ASP A 37 -4.94 -6.25 -13.23
N VAL A 38 -3.94 -5.42 -12.96
CA VAL A 38 -4.11 -4.03 -12.54
C VAL A 38 -2.97 -3.16 -13.08
N ARG A 39 -3.25 -1.87 -13.24
CA ARG A 39 -2.22 -0.86 -13.56
C ARG A 39 -1.29 -0.68 -12.36
N GLU A 40 -0.04 -0.27 -12.62
CA GLU A 40 0.97 -0.04 -11.57
C GLU A 40 1.10 -1.24 -10.61
N LYS A 41 1.05 -2.46 -11.16
CA LYS A 41 0.87 -3.71 -10.39
C LYS A 41 1.74 -3.82 -9.14
N PRO A 42 3.06 -3.60 -9.16
CA PRO A 42 3.86 -3.68 -7.94
C PRO A 42 3.38 -2.75 -6.82
N ARG A 43 2.98 -1.51 -7.17
CA ARG A 43 2.49 -0.51 -6.21
C ARG A 43 1.15 -0.90 -5.61
N VAL A 44 0.19 -1.31 -6.46
CA VAL A 44 -1.14 -1.76 -6.00
C VAL A 44 -1.02 -2.98 -5.11
N ILE A 45 -0.20 -3.97 -5.49
CA ILE A 45 0.00 -5.18 -4.70
C ILE A 45 0.66 -4.87 -3.36
N LEU A 46 1.66 -3.98 -3.31
CA LEU A 46 2.25 -3.54 -2.04
C LEU A 46 1.23 -2.81 -1.14
N ALA A 47 0.33 -2.03 -1.73
CA ALA A 47 -0.77 -1.43 -0.98
C ALA A 47 -1.69 -2.50 -0.36
N CYS A 48 -2.09 -3.52 -1.13
CA CYS A 48 -2.86 -4.66 -0.62
C CYS A 48 -2.11 -5.37 0.52
N LEU A 49 -0.81 -5.65 0.36
CA LEU A 49 0.02 -6.32 1.37
C LEU A 49 0.13 -5.49 2.66
N LYS A 50 0.33 -4.17 2.52
CA LYS A 50 0.41 -3.24 3.65
C LYS A 50 -0.88 -3.19 4.45
N ILE A 51 -2.02 -3.12 3.75
CA ILE A 51 -3.36 -3.13 4.36
C ILE A 51 -3.64 -4.47 5.03
N ALA A 52 -3.29 -5.58 4.36
CA ALA A 52 -3.46 -6.93 4.88
C ALA A 52 -2.68 -7.18 6.17
N ASN A 53 -1.49 -6.60 6.32
CA ASN A 53 -0.62 -6.69 7.49
C ASN A 53 -0.44 -8.16 7.98
N GLY A 54 -0.09 -9.05 7.04
CA GLY A 54 0.13 -10.48 7.29
C GLY A 54 -1.15 -11.33 7.41
N ASN A 55 -2.34 -10.74 7.36
CA ASN A 55 -3.60 -11.49 7.37
C ASN A 55 -3.97 -11.95 5.94
N ILE A 56 -3.97 -13.27 5.73
CA ILE A 56 -4.19 -13.85 4.39
C ILE A 56 -5.61 -13.67 3.85
N GLU A 57 -6.63 -13.74 4.70
CA GLU A 57 -8.01 -13.53 4.25
C GLU A 57 -8.24 -12.07 3.87
N ARG A 58 -7.65 -11.14 4.63
CA ARG A 58 -7.65 -9.73 4.27
C ARG A 58 -6.91 -9.51 2.95
N LEU A 59 -5.73 -10.10 2.76
CA LEU A 59 -5.00 -10.01 1.50
C LEU A 59 -5.85 -10.47 0.31
N ARG A 60 -6.54 -11.61 0.42
CA ARG A 60 -7.40 -12.12 -0.65
C ARG A 60 -8.50 -11.12 -1.02
N ASN A 61 -9.13 -10.50 -0.02
CA ASN A 61 -10.16 -9.49 -0.24
C ASN A 61 -9.61 -8.22 -0.92
N GLU A 62 -8.43 -7.75 -0.51
CA GLU A 62 -7.81 -6.59 -1.17
C GLU A 62 -7.41 -6.91 -2.62
N LEU A 63 -6.85 -8.10 -2.87
CA LEU A 63 -6.46 -8.54 -4.21
C LEU A 63 -7.68 -8.70 -5.14
N SER A 64 -8.82 -9.21 -4.63
CA SER A 64 -10.03 -9.35 -5.44
C SER A 64 -10.68 -8.01 -5.80
N ASN A 65 -10.56 -7.01 -4.93
CA ASN A 65 -11.08 -5.67 -5.15
C ASN A 65 -10.15 -4.76 -5.96
N ALA A 66 -8.88 -5.15 -6.13
CA ALA A 66 -7.84 -4.29 -6.70
C ALA A 66 -8.18 -3.75 -8.09
N SER A 67 -8.82 -4.53 -8.96
CA SER A 67 -9.16 -4.07 -10.32
C SER A 67 -10.16 -2.92 -10.35
N GLY A 68 -11.10 -2.89 -9.40
CA GLY A 68 -12.13 -1.84 -9.29
C GLY A 68 -11.73 -0.67 -8.39
N TYR A 69 -10.88 -0.92 -7.38
CA TYR A 69 -10.63 0.02 -6.27
C TYR A 69 -9.15 0.30 -6.02
N TYR A 70 -8.29 0.15 -7.04
CA TYR A 70 -6.83 0.32 -6.86
C TYR A 70 -6.45 1.70 -6.30
N ARG A 71 -7.22 2.76 -6.59
CA ARG A 71 -6.93 4.12 -6.11
C ARG A 71 -7.22 4.26 -4.62
N GLU A 72 -8.34 3.71 -4.17
CA GLU A 72 -8.77 3.69 -2.79
C GLU A 72 -7.80 2.86 -1.95
N ILE A 73 -7.39 1.70 -2.47
CA ILE A 73 -6.38 0.83 -1.86
C ILE A 73 -5.04 1.56 -1.73
N ILE A 74 -4.56 2.23 -2.79
CA ILE A 74 -3.35 3.07 -2.72
C ILE A 74 -3.53 4.18 -1.69
N SER A 75 -4.68 4.86 -1.67
CA SER A 75 -4.96 5.97 -0.77
C SER A 75 -4.94 5.55 0.70
N GLU A 76 -5.54 4.41 1.03
CA GLU A 76 -5.52 3.83 2.38
C GLU A 76 -4.10 3.41 2.80
N ALA A 77 -3.35 2.79 1.89
CA ALA A 77 -2.03 2.28 2.19
C ALA A 77 -0.96 3.39 2.28
N GLU A 78 -0.89 4.27 1.28
CA GLU A 78 0.18 5.26 1.15
C GLU A 78 -0.15 6.57 1.86
N TYR A 79 -1.43 6.95 1.90
CA TYR A 79 -1.87 8.26 2.40
C TYR A 79 -2.96 8.18 3.50
N PRO A 80 -2.82 7.33 4.54
CA PRO A 80 -3.86 7.13 5.54
C PRO A 80 -4.21 8.40 6.34
N TYR A 81 -3.27 9.32 6.58
CA TYR A 81 -3.54 10.56 7.30
C TYR A 81 -4.16 11.63 6.39
N TYR A 82 -3.69 11.74 5.15
CA TYR A 82 -4.28 12.63 4.15
C TYR A 82 -5.72 12.23 3.82
N SER A 83 -5.95 10.94 3.56
CA SER A 83 -7.28 10.39 3.22
C SER A 83 -8.31 10.69 4.32
N LYS A 84 -7.92 10.60 5.59
CA LYS A 84 -8.79 10.93 6.74
C LYS A 84 -9.21 12.41 6.79
N LYS A 85 -8.44 13.30 6.17
CA LYS A 85 -8.72 14.74 6.16
C LYS A 85 -9.17 15.25 4.79
N TYR A 86 -9.43 14.37 3.82
CA TYR A 86 -9.72 14.75 2.43
C TYR A 86 -10.77 15.86 2.31
N PHE A 87 -11.92 15.73 2.99
CA PHE A 87 -13.01 16.73 2.97
C PHE A 87 -12.69 18.07 3.65
N LYS A 88 -11.57 18.18 4.37
CA LYS A 88 -11.17 19.39 5.09
C LYS A 88 -9.77 19.86 4.70
N ILE A 89 -9.12 19.23 3.71
CA ILE A 89 -7.72 19.48 3.40
C ILE A 89 -7.47 20.92 2.92
N ASP A 90 -8.42 21.50 2.20
CA ASP A 90 -8.33 22.87 1.70
C ASP A 90 -8.45 23.92 2.81
N LYS A 91 -8.99 23.52 3.96
CA LYS A 91 -9.14 24.39 5.15
C LYS A 91 -7.90 24.37 6.05
N LEU A 92 -6.94 23.49 5.78
CA LEU A 92 -5.69 23.42 6.53
C LEU A 92 -4.69 24.45 6.01
N SER A 93 -3.80 24.92 6.88
CA SER A 93 -2.65 25.70 6.44
C SER A 93 -1.70 24.85 5.59
N GLU A 94 -0.81 25.50 4.83
CA GLU A 94 0.23 24.79 4.08
C GLU A 94 1.12 23.94 5.00
N ASP A 95 1.50 24.46 6.17
CA ASP A 95 2.31 23.74 7.15
C ASP A 95 1.60 22.49 7.67
N GLU A 96 0.30 22.57 7.95
CA GLU A 96 -0.48 21.42 8.39
C GLU A 96 -0.61 20.36 7.29
N ARG A 97 -0.80 20.78 6.04
CA ARG A 97 -0.81 19.87 4.89
C ARG A 97 0.53 19.18 4.70
N ASN A 98 1.64 19.92 4.78
CA ASN A 98 2.98 19.38 4.63
C ASN A 98 3.29 18.35 5.73
N LYS A 99 2.95 18.64 6.99
CA LYS A 99 3.12 17.70 8.11
C LYS A 99 2.37 16.37 7.90
N ILE A 100 1.19 16.41 7.28
CA ILE A 100 0.41 15.20 6.98
C ILE A 100 1.12 14.38 5.89
N ILE A 101 1.58 15.03 4.82
CA ILE A 101 2.27 14.37 3.70
C ILE A 101 3.57 13.74 4.18
N GLU A 102 4.35 14.45 5.00
CA GLU A 102 5.58 13.93 5.60
C GLU A 102 5.27 12.71 6.48
N LYS A 103 4.21 12.77 7.28
CA LYS A 103 3.81 11.65 8.13
C LYS A 103 3.39 10.42 7.33
N ASP A 104 2.64 10.61 6.24
CA ASP A 104 2.24 9.54 5.31
C ASP A 104 3.44 8.93 4.57
N ARG A 105 4.41 9.76 4.18
CA ARG A 105 5.69 9.30 3.63
C ARG A 105 6.48 8.48 4.65
N ASP A 106 6.66 9.00 5.85
CA ASP A 106 7.47 8.36 6.89
C ASP A 106 6.90 7.02 7.33
N GLN A 107 5.58 6.90 7.47
CA GLN A 107 4.96 5.62 7.83
C GLN A 107 5.15 4.57 6.72
N TYR A 108 5.06 4.97 5.45
CA TYR A 108 5.27 4.06 4.34
C TYR A 108 6.73 3.61 4.27
N LEU A 109 7.68 4.54 4.36
CA LEU A 109 9.10 4.25 4.30
C LEU A 109 9.52 3.32 5.46
N LYS A 110 9.04 3.58 6.68
CA LYS A 110 9.28 2.70 7.84
C LYS A 110 8.71 1.29 7.61
N TRP A 111 7.53 1.18 7.02
CA TRP A 111 6.93 -0.13 6.74
C TRP A 111 7.68 -0.90 5.63
N ILE A 112 8.08 -0.24 4.54
CA ILE A 112 8.73 -0.95 3.43
C ILE A 112 10.17 -1.36 3.77
N SER A 113 10.85 -0.60 4.65
CA SER A 113 12.23 -0.85 5.06
C SER A 113 12.38 -1.74 6.30
N ARG A 114 11.30 -2.14 6.98
CA ARG A 114 11.42 -3.07 8.12
C ARG A 114 11.96 -4.42 7.64
N ILE A 115 12.91 -4.95 8.42
CA ILE A 115 13.52 -6.26 8.25
C ILE A 115 12.58 -7.32 8.81
#